data_AF-A0A7Z9BMM4-F1
#
_entry.id   AF-A0A7Z9BMM4-F1
#
_cell.length_a   1.000
_cell.length_b   1.000
_cell.length_c   1.000
_cell.angle_alpha   90.00
_cell.angle_beta   90.00
_cell.angle_gamma   90.00
#
_symmetry.space_group_name_H-M   'P 1'
#
loop_
_entity.id
_entity.type
_entity.pdbx_description
1 polymer ?
#
loop_
_entity_poly.entity_id
_entity_poly.type
_entity_poly.pdbx_seq_one_letter_code
_entity_poly.pdbx_strand_id
1 'polypeptide(L)'
;MNSVEELARLQKRFQEAAKVIDDLSRIKQELEQLSKSYKDKLSNNSFELSQTKQEIDSLSINHKEYKKYWHETFNAIHNKTENILTQISQIENRTQSEIDESKTDLDKLQKKLDETESFLSEFKNNVQFNRNLTIASCLIGSIAVGLSLYTILFLPRNSTITASSSPQESSPNLVSRSTENPSIKVDFFREAVNKATRASTLAQSAKSKDDWNLVINEWQSAIDMMKSISSSSSNYEIAQKKVIEYQKNLNYTTQQAEQMSQ
;
A
#
# COMPACT_ATOMS: atom_id res chain seq x y z
N MET A 1 -77.26 68.37 -41.64
CA MET A 1 -76.48 67.13 -41.87
C MET A 1 -75.13 67.08 -41.14
N ASN A 2 -74.39 68.18 -40.96
CA ASN A 2 -72.96 68.12 -40.58
C ASN A 2 -72.64 67.72 -39.12
N SER A 3 -73.56 67.94 -38.15
CA SER A 3 -73.27 67.74 -36.72
C SER A 3 -73.33 66.27 -36.27
N VAL A 4 -74.23 65.46 -36.84
CA VAL A 4 -74.41 64.05 -36.44
C VAL A 4 -73.25 63.18 -36.91
N GLU A 5 -72.73 63.47 -38.11
CA GLU A 5 -71.60 62.73 -38.69
C GLU A 5 -70.28 63.03 -37.95
N GLU A 6 -70.06 64.28 -37.56
CA GLU A 6 -68.96 64.68 -36.67
C GLU A 6 -69.03 63.96 -35.31
N LEU A 7 -70.23 63.87 -34.72
CA LEU A 7 -70.42 63.19 -33.44
C LEU A 7 -70.11 61.69 -33.53
N ALA A 8 -70.53 61.04 -34.61
CA ALA A 8 -70.24 59.62 -34.86
C ALA A 8 -68.74 59.36 -35.08
N ARG A 9 -68.05 60.24 -35.82
CA ARG A 9 -66.59 60.17 -36.00
C ARG A 9 -65.85 60.36 -34.69
N LEU A 10 -66.30 61.30 -33.87
CA LEU A 10 -65.71 61.56 -32.56
C LEU A 10 -65.89 60.35 -31.63
N GLN A 11 -67.08 59.76 -31.58
CA GLN A 11 -67.34 58.56 -30.80
C GLN A 11 -66.49 57.37 -31.25
N LYS A 12 -66.31 57.16 -32.55
CA LYS A 12 -65.41 56.13 -33.08
C LYS A 12 -63.96 56.34 -32.63
N ARG A 13 -63.45 57.57 -32.71
CA ARG A 13 -62.09 57.91 -32.23
C ARG A 13 -61.92 57.70 -30.74
N PHE A 14 -62.96 57.97 -29.93
CA PHE A 14 -62.94 57.66 -28.50
C PHE A 14 -62.87 56.16 -28.24
N GLN A 15 -63.61 55.34 -28.98
CA GLN A 15 -63.54 53.88 -28.86
C GLN A 15 -62.18 53.33 -29.30
N GLU A 16 -61.62 53.86 -30.39
CA GLU A 16 -60.27 53.52 -30.84
C GLU A 16 -59.21 53.90 -29.80
N ALA A 17 -59.30 55.11 -29.22
CA ALA A 17 -58.40 55.55 -28.15
C ALA A 17 -58.53 54.68 -26.88
N ALA A 18 -59.76 54.29 -26.50
CA ALA A 18 -59.99 53.40 -25.37
C ALA A 18 -59.34 52.02 -25.59
N LYS A 19 -59.46 51.46 -26.81
CA LYS A 19 -58.79 50.21 -27.16
C LYS A 19 -57.26 50.33 -27.09
N VAL A 20 -56.70 51.43 -27.58
CA VAL A 20 -55.24 51.68 -27.51
C VAL A 20 -54.76 51.74 -26.06
N ILE A 21 -55.54 52.33 -25.15
CA ILE A 21 -55.20 52.39 -23.72
C ILE A 21 -55.20 50.99 -23.09
N ASP A 22 -56.16 50.15 -23.44
CA ASP A 22 -56.24 48.76 -22.97
C ASP A 22 -55.05 47.92 -23.49
N ASP A 23 -54.76 48.02 -24.79
CA ASP A 23 -53.61 47.37 -25.41
C ASP A 23 -52.28 47.81 -24.78
N LEU A 24 -52.10 49.11 -24.52
CA LEU A 24 -50.93 49.64 -23.80
C LEU A 24 -50.83 49.11 -22.37
N SER A 25 -51.95 48.97 -21.68
CA SER A 25 -51.99 48.43 -20.31
C SER A 25 -51.57 46.96 -20.29
N ARG A 26 -52.06 46.16 -21.26
CA ARG A 26 -51.64 44.76 -21.44
C ARG A 26 -50.16 44.64 -21.74
N ILE A 27 -49.64 45.43 -22.70
CA ILE A 27 -48.20 45.43 -23.05
C ILE A 27 -47.35 45.78 -21.83
N LYS A 28 -47.77 46.77 -21.03
CA LYS A 28 -47.07 47.13 -19.80
C LYS A 28 -47.01 45.96 -18.82
N GLN A 29 -48.13 45.25 -18.62
CA GLN A 29 -48.18 44.09 -17.73
C GLN A 29 -47.29 42.94 -18.23
N GLU A 30 -47.29 42.67 -19.54
CA GLU A 30 -46.41 41.67 -20.16
C GLU A 30 -44.93 42.02 -19.96
N LEU A 31 -44.55 43.29 -20.14
CA LEU A 31 -43.19 43.76 -19.91
C LEU A 31 -42.76 43.61 -18.44
N GLU A 32 -43.64 43.88 -17.49
CA GLU A 32 -43.36 43.68 -16.06
C GLU A 32 -43.16 42.20 -15.71
N GLN A 33 -43.99 41.31 -16.27
CA GLN A 33 -43.83 39.85 -16.09
C GLN A 33 -42.54 39.35 -16.71
N LEU A 34 -42.21 39.82 -17.92
CA LEU A 34 -40.97 39.47 -18.61
C LEU A 34 -39.75 39.93 -17.79
N SER A 35 -39.77 41.17 -17.31
CA SER A 35 -38.72 41.74 -16.46
C SER A 35 -38.49 40.91 -15.20
N LYS A 36 -39.57 40.51 -14.53
CA LYS A 36 -39.50 39.64 -13.35
C LYS A 36 -38.90 38.28 -13.68
N SER A 37 -39.38 37.63 -14.75
CA SER A 37 -38.85 36.35 -15.23
C SER A 37 -37.34 36.42 -15.52
N TYR A 38 -36.88 37.49 -16.17
CA TYR A 38 -35.45 37.68 -16.43
C TYR A 38 -34.65 37.89 -15.15
N LYS A 39 -35.17 38.66 -14.20
CA LYS A 39 -34.51 38.89 -12.90
C LYS A 39 -34.38 37.59 -12.11
N ASP A 40 -35.42 36.76 -12.10
CA ASP A 40 -35.42 35.47 -11.40
C ASP A 40 -34.42 34.49 -12.05
N LYS A 41 -34.39 34.41 -13.40
CA LYS A 41 -33.39 33.62 -14.12
C LYS A 41 -31.96 34.07 -13.83
N LEU A 42 -31.73 35.38 -13.81
CA LEU A 42 -30.41 35.94 -13.52
C LEU A 42 -29.97 35.60 -12.08
N SER A 43 -30.90 35.68 -11.12
CA SER A 43 -30.65 35.30 -9.73
C SER A 43 -30.30 33.83 -9.58
N ASN A 44 -31.05 32.93 -10.23
CA ASN A 44 -30.77 31.49 -10.22
C ASN A 44 -29.41 31.18 -10.83
N ASN A 45 -29.11 31.73 -12.01
CA ASN A 45 -27.83 31.51 -12.66
C ASN A 45 -26.65 32.04 -11.81
N SER A 46 -26.84 33.18 -11.13
CA SER A 46 -25.83 33.72 -10.21
C SER A 46 -25.60 32.82 -9.00
N PHE A 47 -26.66 32.18 -8.50
CA PHE A 47 -26.57 31.22 -7.40
C PHE A 47 -25.84 29.94 -7.82
N GLU A 48 -26.23 29.35 -8.96
CA GLU A 48 -25.57 28.16 -9.53
C GLU A 48 -24.08 28.41 -9.81
N LEU A 49 -23.75 29.58 -10.35
CA LEU A 49 -22.36 29.97 -10.57
C LEU A 49 -21.56 30.04 -9.27
N SER A 50 -22.18 30.53 -8.19
CA SER A 50 -21.55 30.63 -6.87
C SER A 50 -21.30 29.24 -6.27
N GLN A 51 -22.28 28.32 -6.38
CA GLN A 51 -22.13 26.92 -5.96
C GLN A 51 -21.02 26.22 -6.72
N THR A 52 -21.03 26.34 -8.05
CA THR A 52 -19.99 25.75 -8.92
C THR A 52 -18.61 26.27 -8.54
N LYS A 53 -18.48 27.56 -8.23
CA LYS A 53 -17.20 28.14 -7.79
C LYS A 53 -16.72 27.55 -6.47
N GLN A 54 -17.62 27.39 -5.50
CA GLN A 54 -17.30 26.75 -4.22
C GLN A 54 -16.86 25.29 -4.40
N GLU A 55 -17.50 24.55 -5.30
CA GLU A 55 -17.09 23.18 -5.64
C GLU A 55 -15.69 23.14 -6.24
N ILE A 56 -15.39 24.02 -7.21
CA ILE A 56 -14.06 24.15 -7.81
C ILE A 56 -13.00 24.45 -6.74
N ASP A 57 -13.28 25.38 -5.82
CA ASP A 57 -12.35 25.72 -4.74
C ASP A 57 -12.11 24.51 -3.80
N SER A 58 -13.16 23.76 -3.48
CA SER A 58 -13.05 22.55 -2.66
C SER A 58 -12.23 21.45 -3.37
N LEU A 59 -12.41 21.27 -4.67
CA LEU A 59 -11.67 20.31 -5.48
C LEU A 59 -10.20 20.71 -5.60
N SER A 60 -9.91 22.01 -5.73
CA SER A 60 -8.55 22.56 -5.75
C SER A 60 -7.81 22.28 -4.44
N ILE A 61 -8.47 22.49 -3.29
CA ILE A 61 -7.91 22.16 -1.97
C ILE A 61 -7.60 20.67 -1.86
N ASN A 62 -8.56 19.81 -2.22
CA ASN A 62 -8.37 18.36 -2.20
C ASN A 62 -7.19 17.94 -3.10
N HIS A 63 -7.10 18.48 -4.31
CA HIS A 63 -6.00 18.20 -5.23
C HIS A 63 -4.64 18.56 -4.63
N LYS A 64 -4.53 19.71 -3.95
CA LYS A 64 -3.31 20.13 -3.27
C LYS A 64 -2.90 19.17 -2.14
N GLU A 65 -3.86 18.73 -1.33
CA GLU A 65 -3.62 17.73 -0.28
C GLU A 65 -3.18 16.38 -0.88
N TYR A 66 -3.84 15.94 -1.94
CA TYR A 66 -3.48 14.74 -2.68
C TYR A 66 -2.06 14.78 -3.21
N LYS A 67 -1.69 15.87 -3.86
CA LYS A 67 -0.35 16.07 -4.40
C LYS A 67 0.71 15.99 -3.30
N LYS A 68 0.45 16.61 -2.15
CA LYS A 68 1.34 16.56 -0.98
C LYS A 68 1.49 15.13 -0.46
N TYR A 69 0.38 14.42 -0.26
CA TYR A 69 0.39 13.03 0.21
C TYR A 69 1.17 12.10 -0.72
N TRP A 70 0.94 12.18 -2.04
CA TRP A 70 1.65 11.35 -3.01
C TRP A 70 3.14 11.66 -3.07
N HIS A 71 3.51 12.93 -2.89
CA HIS A 71 4.92 13.33 -2.83
C HIS A 71 5.62 12.76 -1.59
N GLU A 72 5.00 12.87 -0.41
CA GLU A 72 5.56 12.36 0.85
C GLU A 72 5.70 10.83 0.83
N THR A 73 4.67 10.13 0.37
CA THR A 73 4.68 8.65 0.26
C THR A 73 5.70 8.15 -0.74
N PHE A 74 5.80 8.79 -1.91
CA PHE A 74 6.81 8.44 -2.91
C PHE A 74 8.23 8.60 -2.36
N ASN A 75 8.52 9.74 -1.72
CA ASN A 75 9.84 10.00 -1.15
C ASN A 75 10.19 8.98 -0.05
N ALA A 76 9.21 8.61 0.80
CA ALA A 76 9.42 7.60 1.84
C ALA A 76 9.74 6.22 1.25
N ILE A 77 9.05 5.82 0.17
CA ILE A 77 9.32 4.56 -0.54
C ILE A 77 10.70 4.61 -1.18
N HIS A 78 11.01 5.69 -1.90
CA HIS A 78 12.29 5.87 -2.57
C HIS A 78 13.45 5.74 -1.58
N ASN A 79 13.39 6.44 -0.44
CA ASN A 79 14.44 6.35 0.59
C ASN A 79 14.60 4.93 1.16
N LYS A 80 13.50 4.19 1.37
CA LYS A 80 13.57 2.79 1.81
C LYS A 80 14.23 1.92 0.75
N THR A 81 13.90 2.12 -0.52
CA THR A 81 14.51 1.41 -1.65
C THR A 81 16.01 1.68 -1.71
N GLU A 82 16.44 2.93 -1.64
CA GLU A 82 17.87 3.29 -1.65
C GLU A 82 18.63 2.65 -0.47
N ASN A 83 18.01 2.62 0.71
CA ASN A 83 18.61 1.96 1.87
C ASN A 83 18.77 0.45 1.66
N ILE A 84 17.75 -0.22 1.10
CA ILE A 84 17.81 -1.65 0.78
C ILE A 84 18.89 -1.92 -0.28
N LEU A 85 18.96 -1.11 -1.35
CA LEU A 85 19.98 -1.24 -2.38
C LEU A 85 21.40 -1.10 -1.78
N THR A 86 21.57 -0.16 -0.85
CA THR A 86 22.84 -0.01 -0.12
C THR A 86 23.17 -1.26 0.70
N GLN A 87 22.21 -1.83 1.42
CA GLN A 87 22.41 -3.07 2.19
C GLN A 87 22.76 -4.26 1.29
N ILE A 88 22.09 -4.40 0.14
CA ILE A 88 22.37 -5.46 -0.84
C ILE A 88 23.82 -5.33 -1.34
N SER A 89 24.26 -4.13 -1.70
CA SER A 89 25.64 -3.90 -2.15
C SER A 89 26.68 -4.25 -1.07
N GLN A 90 26.40 -3.95 0.20
CA GLN A 90 27.28 -4.34 1.31
C GLN A 90 27.37 -5.86 1.48
N ILE A 91 26.24 -6.55 1.38
CA ILE A 91 26.19 -8.02 1.46
C ILE A 91 26.96 -8.66 0.30
N GLU A 92 26.80 -8.13 -0.91
CA GLU A 92 27.51 -8.61 -2.10
C GLU A 92 29.02 -8.49 -1.92
N ASN A 93 29.51 -7.33 -1.48
CA ASN A 93 30.93 -7.11 -1.22
C ASN A 93 31.48 -8.05 -0.12
N ARG A 94 30.72 -8.27 0.96
CA ARG A 94 31.12 -9.19 2.02
C ARG A 94 31.21 -10.62 1.50
N THR A 95 30.20 -11.06 0.74
CA THR A 95 30.16 -12.40 0.16
C THR A 95 31.34 -12.62 -0.79
N GLN A 96 31.67 -11.61 -1.60
CA GLN A 96 32.82 -11.66 -2.49
C GLN A 96 34.15 -11.80 -1.72
N SER A 97 34.33 -11.05 -0.62
CA SER A 97 35.50 -11.17 0.24
C SER A 97 35.64 -12.57 0.87
N GLU A 98 34.53 -13.15 1.36
CA GLU A 98 34.52 -14.49 1.96
C GLU A 98 34.85 -15.58 0.91
N ILE A 99 34.38 -15.40 -0.34
CA ILE A 99 34.73 -16.27 -1.47
C ILE A 99 36.22 -16.21 -1.78
N ASP A 100 36.81 -15.01 -1.83
CA ASP A 100 38.22 -14.85 -2.20
C ASP A 100 39.17 -15.34 -1.10
N GLU A 101 38.79 -15.20 0.18
CA GLU A 101 39.50 -15.85 1.29
C GLU A 101 39.44 -17.38 1.19
N SER A 102 38.25 -17.93 0.92
CA SER A 102 38.07 -19.38 0.76
C SER A 102 38.88 -19.96 -0.41
N LYS A 103 38.97 -19.24 -1.54
CA LYS A 103 39.83 -19.62 -2.68
C LYS A 103 41.31 -19.65 -2.25
N THR A 104 41.75 -18.63 -1.52
CA THR A 104 43.13 -18.54 -1.03
C THR A 104 43.48 -19.73 -0.13
N ASP A 105 42.55 -20.13 0.74
CA ASP A 105 42.76 -21.29 1.61
C ASP A 105 42.72 -22.62 0.83
N LEU A 106 41.90 -22.73 -0.21
CA LEU A 106 41.89 -23.86 -1.12
C LEU A 106 43.24 -24.01 -1.84
N ASP A 107 43.82 -22.91 -2.34
CA ASP A 107 45.13 -22.92 -2.99
C ASP A 107 46.24 -23.38 -2.03
N LYS A 108 46.18 -22.97 -0.76
CA LYS A 108 47.13 -23.45 0.27
C LYS A 108 46.99 -24.95 0.51
N LEU A 109 45.77 -25.48 0.56
CA LEU A 109 45.52 -26.91 0.74
C LEU A 109 45.99 -27.71 -0.46
N GLN A 110 45.73 -27.21 -1.68
CA GLN A 110 46.21 -27.80 -2.92
C GLN A 110 47.74 -27.91 -2.91
N LYS A 111 48.43 -26.82 -2.55
CA LYS A 111 49.89 -26.82 -2.42
C LYS A 111 50.40 -27.85 -1.41
N LYS A 112 49.75 -27.97 -0.25
CA LYS A 112 50.11 -28.98 0.76
C LYS A 112 49.88 -30.40 0.26
N LEU A 113 48.84 -30.63 -0.52
CA LEU A 113 48.57 -31.92 -1.15
C LEU A 113 49.69 -32.27 -2.13
N ASP A 114 50.08 -31.34 -3.01
CA ASP A 114 51.17 -31.53 -3.98
C ASP A 114 52.51 -31.82 -3.27
N GLU A 115 52.81 -31.10 -2.18
CA GLU A 115 53.99 -31.34 -1.34
C GLU A 115 53.97 -32.76 -0.73
N THR A 116 52.80 -33.20 -0.26
CA THR A 116 52.62 -34.54 0.35
C THR A 116 52.74 -35.64 -0.71
N GLU A 117 52.16 -35.46 -1.90
CA GLU A 117 52.28 -36.40 -3.02
C GLU A 117 53.74 -36.54 -3.49
N SER A 118 54.46 -35.42 -3.57
CA SER A 118 55.90 -35.39 -3.87
C SER A 118 56.68 -36.23 -2.85
N PHE A 119 56.45 -36.00 -1.56
CA PHE A 119 57.09 -36.78 -0.48
C PHE A 119 56.77 -38.28 -0.58
N LEU A 120 55.51 -38.64 -0.83
CA LEU A 120 55.11 -40.04 -1.01
C LEU A 120 55.79 -40.70 -2.20
N SER A 121 55.97 -39.96 -3.30
CA SER A 121 56.69 -40.44 -4.48
C SER A 121 58.18 -40.69 -4.19
N GLU A 122 58.82 -39.80 -3.44
CA GLU A 122 60.22 -39.94 -3.01
C GLU A 122 60.40 -41.13 -2.07
N PHE A 123 59.52 -41.27 -1.08
CA PHE A 123 59.50 -42.42 -0.16
C PHE A 123 59.33 -43.74 -0.93
N LYS A 124 58.37 -43.81 -1.87
CA LYS A 124 58.13 -45.01 -2.68
C LYS A 124 59.33 -45.39 -3.55
N ASN A 125 60.02 -44.41 -4.14
CA ASN A 125 61.23 -44.64 -4.92
C ASN A 125 62.39 -45.15 -4.05
N ASN A 126 62.58 -44.56 -2.86
CA ASN A 126 63.62 -44.97 -1.92
C ASN A 126 63.35 -46.38 -1.34
N VAL A 127 62.07 -46.72 -1.10
CA VAL A 127 61.66 -48.08 -0.70
C VAL A 127 61.81 -49.08 -1.85
N GLN A 128 61.54 -48.70 -3.11
CA GLN A 128 61.82 -49.58 -4.26
C GLN A 128 63.31 -49.81 -4.47
N PHE A 129 64.18 -48.82 -4.23
CA PHE A 129 65.63 -48.99 -4.19
C PHE A 129 66.06 -50.00 -3.11
N ASN A 130 65.31 -50.06 -2.01
CA ASN A 130 65.49 -51.02 -0.94
C ASN A 130 64.83 -52.40 -1.17
N ARG A 131 64.19 -52.65 -2.32
CA ARG A 131 63.81 -54.03 -2.73
C ARG A 131 65.02 -54.85 -3.18
N ASN A 132 66.17 -54.20 -3.40
CA ASN A 132 67.48 -54.85 -3.46
C ASN A 132 68.14 -54.99 -2.07
N LEU A 133 67.47 -54.56 -1.00
CA LEU A 133 67.94 -54.67 0.38
C LEU A 133 66.85 -55.30 1.27
N THR A 134 66.54 -56.57 0.99
CA THR A 134 65.81 -57.49 1.87
C THR A 134 66.58 -57.81 3.17
N ILE A 135 67.32 -56.84 3.73
CA ILE A 135 68.10 -56.95 4.97
C ILE A 135 68.07 -55.60 5.72
N ALA A 136 66.88 -55.09 6.03
CA ALA A 136 66.75 -54.01 7.03
C ALA A 136 65.32 -53.98 7.60
N SER A 137 64.90 -55.12 8.14
CA SER A 137 63.63 -55.42 8.80
C SER A 137 63.28 -54.57 10.06
N CYS A 138 63.83 -53.38 10.27
CA CYS A 138 63.78 -52.74 11.60
C CYS A 138 63.04 -51.41 11.76
N LEU A 139 62.44 -50.81 10.73
CA LEU A 139 61.82 -49.46 10.89
C LEU A 139 60.32 -49.39 10.62
N ILE A 140 59.61 -50.51 10.67
CA ILE A 140 58.13 -50.53 10.70
C ILE A 140 57.59 -50.55 12.15
N GLY A 141 58.45 -50.81 13.15
CA GLY A 141 58.07 -50.80 14.57
C GLY A 141 57.87 -49.41 15.20
N SER A 142 58.38 -48.33 14.60
CA SER A 142 58.47 -47.03 15.29
C SER A 142 57.33 -46.04 15.02
N ILE A 143 56.49 -46.26 14.00
CA ILE A 143 55.38 -45.33 13.68
C ILE A 143 54.07 -45.74 14.39
N ALA A 144 53.90 -47.01 14.74
CA ALA A 144 52.71 -47.50 15.46
C ALA A 144 52.65 -47.06 16.95
N VAL A 145 53.80 -46.76 17.56
CA VAL A 145 53.90 -46.34 18.98
C VAL A 145 53.74 -44.82 19.15
N GLY A 146 54.04 -44.02 18.12
CA GLY A 146 53.89 -42.55 18.17
C GLY A 146 52.44 -42.07 18.09
N LEU A 147 51.59 -42.75 17.31
CA LEU A 147 50.19 -42.35 17.11
C LEU A 147 49.24 -42.79 18.24
N SER A 148 49.66 -43.74 19.08
CA SER A 148 48.87 -44.24 20.22
C SER A 148 49.04 -43.43 21.51
N LEU A 149 50.06 -42.55 21.60
CA LEU A 149 50.31 -41.70 22.78
C LEU A 149 49.83 -40.25 22.63
N TYR A 150 49.66 -39.74 21.40
CA TYR A 150 49.20 -38.35 21.19
C TYR A 150 47.69 -38.16 21.49
N THR A 151 46.90 -39.21 21.40
CA THR A 151 45.45 -39.19 21.68
C THR A 151 45.09 -39.20 23.17
N ILE A 152 46.07 -39.35 24.08
CA ILE A 152 45.84 -39.49 25.53
C ILE A 152 46.04 -38.17 26.30
N LEU A 153 46.69 -37.14 25.71
CA LEU A 153 47.12 -35.94 26.48
C LEU A 153 46.50 -34.59 26.08
N PHE A 154 45.77 -34.45 24.98
CA PHE A 154 45.28 -33.13 24.55
C PHE A 154 43.89 -33.11 23.88
N LEU A 155 42.85 -33.41 24.66
CA LEU A 155 41.50 -32.84 24.47
C LEU A 155 40.79 -32.74 25.84
N PRO A 156 40.22 -31.59 26.21
CA PRO A 156 39.39 -31.44 27.41
C PRO A 156 38.00 -32.03 27.15
N ARG A 157 37.58 -32.98 27.98
CA ARG A 157 36.20 -33.51 28.00
C ARG A 157 35.52 -33.07 29.30
N ASN A 158 34.71 -32.03 29.25
CA ASN A 158 33.67 -31.83 30.27
C ASN A 158 32.40 -32.54 29.81
N SER A 159 32.12 -33.67 30.46
CA SER A 159 30.86 -34.41 30.34
C SER A 159 29.88 -33.96 31.41
N THR A 160 28.67 -33.67 30.95
CA THR A 160 27.40 -33.64 31.66
C THR A 160 27.22 -34.79 32.66
N ILE A 161 26.72 -34.50 33.87
CA ILE A 161 25.93 -35.43 34.68
C ILE A 161 24.73 -34.70 35.32
N THR A 162 23.60 -35.39 35.27
CA THR A 162 22.23 -35.01 35.59
C THR A 162 21.88 -35.32 37.08
N ALA A 163 21.20 -34.37 37.73
CA ALA A 163 20.16 -34.43 38.79
C ALA A 163 20.29 -35.32 40.07
N SER A 164 20.09 -34.72 41.26
CA SER A 164 18.81 -34.69 42.02
C SER A 164 18.95 -34.72 43.56
N SER A 165 18.34 -33.74 44.25
CA SER A 165 17.62 -33.92 45.53
C SER A 165 16.77 -32.65 45.87
N SER A 166 15.55 -32.90 46.39
CA SER A 166 14.38 -32.03 46.69
C SER A 166 14.32 -31.66 48.21
N PRO A 167 13.31 -30.99 48.89
CA PRO A 167 11.96 -30.53 48.49
C PRO A 167 11.38 -29.20 49.15
N GLN A 168 10.07 -28.98 48.97
CA GLN A 168 9.07 -28.01 49.55
C GLN A 168 8.78 -26.73 48.75
N GLU A 169 7.63 -26.57 48.08
CA GLU A 169 6.19 -26.54 48.50
C GLU A 169 5.73 -25.17 49.01
N SER A 170 5.10 -24.41 48.11
CA SER A 170 3.88 -23.62 48.37
C SER A 170 3.32 -23.06 47.05
N SER A 171 2.19 -23.61 46.60
CA SER A 171 1.20 -22.90 45.76
C SER A 171 0.42 -21.89 46.63
N PRO A 172 -0.47 -21.03 46.11
CA PRO A 172 -0.78 -20.68 44.71
C PRO A 172 -0.89 -19.15 44.47
N ASN A 173 -0.80 -18.70 43.21
CA ASN A 173 -1.79 -17.75 42.67
C ASN A 173 -1.69 -17.59 41.15
N LEU A 174 -2.84 -17.84 40.51
CA LEU A 174 -3.14 -17.46 39.14
C LEU A 174 -2.97 -15.95 38.97
N VAL A 175 -2.06 -15.52 38.08
CA VAL A 175 -2.32 -14.37 37.21
C VAL A 175 -1.91 -14.74 35.80
N SER A 176 -2.96 -14.86 35.00
CA SER A 176 -3.00 -15.01 33.54
C SER A 176 -1.89 -14.25 32.83
N ARG A 177 -0.96 -14.98 32.21
CA ARG A 177 -0.19 -14.46 31.08
C ARG A 177 -0.72 -15.16 29.85
N SER A 178 -1.69 -14.52 29.22
CA SER A 178 -2.33 -14.98 27.99
C SER A 178 -1.29 -15.40 26.97
N THR A 179 -1.46 -16.62 26.51
CA THR A 179 -0.87 -17.21 25.31
C THR A 179 -1.16 -16.29 24.12
N GLU A 180 -0.16 -15.54 23.65
CA GLU A 180 -0.25 -14.82 22.38
C GLU A 180 -0.11 -15.85 21.25
N ASN A 181 -1.25 -16.40 20.87
CA ASN A 181 -1.53 -16.98 19.56
C ASN A 181 -0.94 -16.07 18.46
N PRO A 182 -0.25 -16.58 17.40
CA PRO A 182 0.19 -15.75 16.29
C PRO A 182 -1.04 -15.26 15.51
N SER A 183 -1.67 -14.20 16.03
CA SER A 183 -2.73 -13.48 15.35
C SER A 183 -2.12 -12.82 14.14
N ILE A 184 -2.47 -13.31 12.96
CA ILE A 184 -2.28 -12.58 11.70
C ILE A 184 -2.91 -11.20 11.91
N LYS A 185 -2.08 -10.18 12.15
CA LYS A 185 -2.54 -8.81 12.35
C LYS A 185 -3.01 -8.30 11.00
N VAL A 186 -4.29 -8.49 10.69
CA VAL A 186 -4.91 -7.96 9.48
C VAL A 186 -4.73 -6.45 9.48
N ASP A 187 -4.05 -5.95 8.45
CA ASP A 187 -3.84 -4.52 8.24
C ASP A 187 -5.11 -3.93 7.63
N PHE A 188 -6.08 -3.62 8.48
CA PHE A 188 -7.38 -3.06 8.08
C PHE A 188 -7.26 -1.82 7.20
N PHE A 189 -6.20 -1.01 7.37
CA PHE A 189 -5.98 0.16 6.54
C PHE A 189 -5.62 -0.25 5.12
N ARG A 190 -4.64 -1.14 4.95
CA ARG A 190 -4.24 -1.63 3.63
C ARG A 190 -5.38 -2.37 2.94
N GLU A 191 -6.10 -3.24 3.66
CA GLU A 191 -7.23 -3.97 3.09
C GLU A 191 -8.35 -3.02 2.65
N ALA A 192 -8.66 -1.98 3.44
CA ALA A 192 -9.63 -0.96 3.05
C ALA A 192 -9.22 -0.21 1.78
N VAL A 193 -7.94 0.16 1.65
CA VAL A 193 -7.42 0.83 0.43
C VAL A 193 -7.51 -0.10 -0.78
N ASN A 194 -7.20 -1.39 -0.62
CA ASN A 194 -7.33 -2.38 -1.70
C ASN A 194 -8.79 -2.52 -2.15
N LYS A 195 -9.74 -2.55 -1.21
CA LYS A 195 -11.18 -2.58 -1.46
C LYS A 195 -11.66 -1.36 -2.24
N ALA A 196 -11.28 -0.17 -1.80
CA ALA A 196 -11.56 1.09 -2.48
C ALA A 196 -10.98 1.15 -3.90
N THR A 197 -9.76 0.65 -4.08
CA THR A 197 -9.10 0.59 -5.38
C THR A 197 -9.87 -0.33 -6.33
N ARG A 198 -10.25 -1.53 -5.86
CA ARG A 198 -11.06 -2.47 -6.63
C ARG A 198 -12.42 -1.88 -6.99
N ALA A 199 -13.10 -1.21 -6.06
CA ALA A 199 -14.35 -0.50 -6.31
C ALA A 199 -14.19 0.52 -7.45
N SER A 200 -13.12 1.30 -7.42
CA SER A 200 -12.82 2.33 -8.44
C SER A 200 -12.50 1.73 -9.81
N THR A 201 -11.80 0.59 -9.85
CA THR A 201 -11.54 -0.14 -11.10
C THR A 201 -12.81 -0.74 -11.68
N LEU A 202 -13.63 -1.39 -10.85
CA LEU A 202 -14.89 -1.99 -11.29
C LEU A 202 -15.88 -0.94 -11.82
N ALA A 203 -15.93 0.23 -11.18
CA ALA A 203 -16.78 1.35 -11.59
C ALA A 203 -16.51 1.81 -13.04
N GLN A 204 -15.27 1.70 -13.51
CA GLN A 204 -14.89 2.14 -14.85
C GLN A 204 -15.44 1.23 -15.97
N SER A 205 -15.71 -0.03 -15.66
CA SER A 205 -16.23 -1.01 -16.63
C SER A 205 -17.65 -1.48 -16.33
N ALA A 206 -18.30 -0.95 -15.28
CA ALA A 206 -19.66 -1.30 -14.90
C ALA A 206 -20.67 -0.87 -15.98
N LYS A 207 -21.49 -1.81 -16.45
CA LYS A 207 -22.48 -1.57 -17.50
C LYS A 207 -23.89 -2.01 -17.11
N SER A 208 -24.00 -2.82 -16.07
CA SER A 208 -25.26 -3.33 -15.55
C SER A 208 -25.47 -2.94 -14.10
N LYS A 209 -26.72 -3.03 -13.64
CA LYS A 209 -27.06 -2.84 -12.23
C LYS A 209 -26.27 -3.79 -11.32
N ASP A 210 -26.05 -5.03 -11.74
CA ASP A 210 -25.29 -6.01 -10.96
C ASP A 210 -23.81 -5.64 -10.86
N ASP A 211 -23.21 -5.08 -11.92
CA ASP A 211 -21.85 -4.54 -11.85
C ASP A 211 -21.76 -3.39 -10.85
N TRP A 212 -22.74 -2.48 -10.86
CA TRP A 212 -22.79 -1.36 -9.92
C TRP A 212 -23.02 -1.83 -8.48
N ASN A 213 -23.84 -2.85 -8.25
CA ASN A 213 -24.01 -3.46 -6.93
C ASN A 213 -22.69 -4.04 -6.40
N LEU A 214 -21.87 -4.62 -7.27
CA LEU A 214 -20.54 -5.09 -6.87
C LEU A 214 -19.62 -3.93 -6.45
N VAL A 215 -19.65 -2.82 -7.19
CA VAL A 215 -18.91 -1.60 -6.86
C VAL A 215 -19.33 -1.03 -5.49
N ILE A 216 -20.64 -0.97 -5.24
CA ILE A 216 -21.23 -0.52 -3.97
C ILE A 216 -20.73 -1.37 -2.81
N ASN A 217 -20.73 -2.70 -2.96
CA ASN A 217 -20.26 -3.62 -1.91
C ASN A 217 -18.77 -3.42 -1.57
N GLU A 218 -17.92 -3.18 -2.57
CA GLU A 218 -16.50 -2.93 -2.35
C GLU A 218 -16.28 -1.55 -1.67
N TRP A 219 -17.04 -0.51 -2.04
CA TRP A 219 -17.00 0.78 -1.33
C TRP A 219 -17.45 0.69 0.12
N GLN A 220 -18.56 0.00 0.38
CA GLN A 220 -19.09 -0.20 1.72
C GLN A 220 -18.08 -0.94 2.61
N SER A 221 -17.50 -2.02 2.08
CA SER A 221 -16.45 -2.78 2.79
C SER A 221 -15.23 -1.92 3.11
N ALA A 222 -14.79 -1.08 2.17
CA ALA A 222 -13.68 -0.15 2.40
C ALA A 222 -14.00 0.86 3.52
N ILE A 223 -15.21 1.42 3.51
CA ILE A 223 -15.67 2.36 4.54
C ILE A 223 -15.69 1.70 5.92
N ASP A 224 -16.25 0.51 6.02
CA ASP A 224 -16.41 -0.18 7.31
C ASP A 224 -15.04 -0.56 7.90
N MET A 225 -14.11 -1.00 7.05
CA MET A 225 -12.73 -1.25 7.45
C MET A 225 -12.02 0.02 7.90
N MET A 226 -12.19 1.15 7.19
CA MET A 226 -11.60 2.44 7.60
C MET A 226 -12.16 2.95 8.94
N LYS A 227 -13.46 2.80 9.15
CA LYS A 227 -14.12 3.17 10.42
C LYS A 227 -13.65 2.32 11.60
N SER A 228 -13.27 1.06 11.33
CA SER A 228 -12.82 0.11 12.35
C SER A 228 -11.37 0.33 12.82
N ILE A 229 -10.64 1.25 12.21
CA ILE A 229 -9.27 1.57 12.61
C ILE A 229 -9.27 2.31 13.93
N SER A 230 -8.57 1.76 14.92
CA SER A 230 -8.41 2.35 16.25
C SER A 230 -7.77 3.74 16.19
N SER A 231 -8.18 4.64 17.08
CA SER A 231 -7.58 5.97 17.28
C SER A 231 -6.09 5.92 17.67
N SER A 232 -5.62 4.79 18.21
CA SER A 232 -4.20 4.55 18.51
C SER A 232 -3.35 4.18 17.29
N SER A 233 -3.96 3.96 16.13
CA SER A 233 -3.25 3.66 14.88
C SER A 233 -2.63 4.91 14.29
N SER A 234 -1.40 4.81 13.78
CA SER A 234 -0.77 5.89 13.00
C SER A 234 -1.59 6.29 11.77
N ASN A 235 -2.46 5.41 11.27
CA ASN A 235 -3.27 5.64 10.08
C ASN A 235 -4.67 6.18 10.41
N TYR A 236 -5.02 6.42 11.68
CA TYR A 236 -6.38 6.78 12.08
C TYR A 236 -6.90 8.05 11.40
N GLU A 237 -6.15 9.15 11.47
CA GLU A 237 -6.60 10.41 10.85
C GLU A 237 -6.81 10.27 9.34
N ILE A 238 -5.91 9.55 8.68
CA ILE A 238 -5.99 9.28 7.23
C ILE A 238 -7.24 8.43 6.95
N ALA A 239 -7.48 7.40 7.74
CA ALA A 239 -8.65 6.54 7.60
C ALA A 239 -9.96 7.32 7.74
N GLN A 240 -10.09 8.19 8.73
CA GLN A 240 -11.31 8.99 8.93
C GLN A 240 -11.54 9.97 7.78
N LYS A 241 -10.48 10.57 7.23
CA LYS A 241 -10.58 11.39 6.00
C LYS A 241 -11.05 10.55 4.81
N LYS A 242 -10.51 9.33 4.65
CA LYS A 242 -10.90 8.40 3.59
C LYS A 242 -12.34 7.93 3.70
N VAL A 243 -12.90 7.77 4.91
CA VAL A 243 -14.32 7.45 5.10
C VAL A 243 -15.22 8.49 4.41
N ILE A 244 -14.93 9.78 4.58
CA ILE A 244 -15.75 10.87 4.00
C ILE A 244 -15.71 10.81 2.47
N GLU A 245 -14.52 10.60 1.91
CA GLU A 245 -14.34 10.48 0.47
C GLU A 245 -15.05 9.24 -0.10
N TYR A 246 -14.86 8.09 0.53
CA TYR A 246 -15.45 6.83 0.07
C TYR A 246 -16.98 6.88 0.16
N GLN A 247 -17.54 7.59 1.15
CA GLN A 247 -18.98 7.81 1.26
C GLN A 247 -19.53 8.62 0.08
N LYS A 248 -18.78 9.59 -0.46
CA LYS A 248 -19.17 10.32 -1.68
C LYS A 248 -19.17 9.41 -2.90
N ASN A 249 -18.16 8.55 -3.03
CA ASN A 249 -18.07 7.58 -4.11
C ASN A 249 -19.20 6.53 -4.02
N LEU A 250 -19.54 6.08 -2.82
CA LEU A 250 -20.67 5.19 -2.57
C LEU A 250 -22.00 5.82 -3.00
N ASN A 251 -22.22 7.11 -2.69
CA ASN A 251 -23.43 7.82 -3.12
C ASN A 251 -23.51 7.90 -4.66
N TYR A 252 -22.43 8.33 -5.32
CA TYR A 252 -22.36 8.37 -6.78
C TYR A 252 -22.68 7.00 -7.41
N THR A 253 -22.06 5.93 -6.91
CA THR A 253 -22.25 4.57 -7.44
C THR A 253 -23.65 4.02 -7.16
N THR A 254 -24.27 4.40 -6.04
CA THR A 254 -25.68 4.09 -5.75
C THR A 254 -26.63 4.73 -6.77
N GLN A 255 -26.42 6.01 -7.09
CA GLN A 255 -27.22 6.70 -8.10
C GLN A 255 -27.08 6.05 -9.49
N GLN A 256 -25.88 5.59 -9.85
CA GLN A 256 -25.67 4.86 -11.10
C GLN A 256 -26.45 3.53 -11.12
N ALA A 257 -26.45 2.77 -10.03
CA ALA A 257 -27.23 1.54 -9.93
C ALA A 257 -28.74 1.78 -10.07
N GLU A 258 -29.25 2.88 -9.51
CA GLU A 258 -30.66 3.28 -9.61
C GLU A 258 -31.06 3.66 -11.04
N GLN A 259 -30.21 4.41 -11.76
CA GLN A 259 -30.44 4.78 -13.16
C GLN A 259 -30.53 3.57 -14.08
N MET A 260 -29.76 2.52 -13.81
CA MET A 260 -29.77 1.26 -14.58
C MET A 260 -30.95 0.34 -14.22
N SER A 261 -31.81 0.74 -13.29
CA SER A 261 -33.00 0.00 -12.88
C SER A 261 -34.29 0.53 -13.53
N GLN A 262 -34.21 1.59 -14.33
CA GLN A 262 -35.31 2.23 -15.05
C GLN A 262 -35.26 1.84 -16.54
#